data_AF-A0A936IJS3-F1
#
_entry.id   AF-A0A936IJS3-F1
#
_cell.length_a   1.000
_cell.length_b   1.000
_cell.length_c   1.000
_cell.angle_alpha   90.00
_cell.angle_beta   90.00
_cell.angle_gamma   90.00
#
_symmetry.space_group_name_H-M   'P 1'
#
loop_
_entity.id
_entity.type
_entity.pdbx_description
1 polymer ?
#
loop_
_entity_poly.entity_id
_entity_poly.type
_entity_poly.pdbx_seq_one_letter_code
_entity_poly.pdbx_strand_id
1 'polypeptide(L)'
;AAGSVFVCCGVSMLLHVTYLLAAMVMGMVVVNLARHHRRPFHAIEGIERPAMVLFFVLAGASLQFAALARIGWIGAAYVVFRIVGRLVGGYAGARLSGAPPALQRWMGLALMPQAGVALGMALVASERFPDLRPTILPVTIAATVLFELSGPLLTRLALVHAGEVATERRR
;
A
#
# COMPACT_ATOMS: atom_id res chain seq x y z
N ALA A 1 20.17 -4.56 -12.38
CA ALA A 1 18.92 -3.93 -11.89
C ALA A 1 18.26 -4.78 -10.81
N ALA A 2 17.79 -5.99 -11.12
CA ALA A 2 17.23 -6.89 -10.10
C ALA A 2 18.25 -7.21 -8.97
N GLY A 3 19.50 -7.51 -9.31
CA GLY A 3 20.55 -7.77 -8.31
C GLY A 3 20.80 -6.61 -7.34
N SER A 4 20.77 -5.36 -7.79
CA SER A 4 20.93 -4.20 -6.90
C SER A 4 19.73 -4.01 -5.97
N VAL A 5 18.51 -4.35 -6.42
CA VAL A 5 17.31 -4.35 -5.56
C VAL A 5 17.43 -5.43 -4.48
N PHE A 6 17.87 -6.64 -4.82
CA PHE A 6 18.08 -7.71 -3.84
C PHE A 6 19.16 -7.36 -2.83
N VAL A 7 20.28 -6.75 -3.26
CA VAL A 7 21.32 -6.27 -2.34
C VAL A 7 20.78 -5.17 -1.43
N CYS A 8 20.03 -4.21 -1.97
CA CYS A 8 19.38 -3.16 -1.16
C CYS A 8 18.44 -3.75 -0.10
N CYS A 9 17.62 -4.72 -0.52
CA CYS A 9 16.69 -5.43 0.37
C CYS A 9 17.47 -6.21 1.45
N GLY A 10 18.49 -6.97 1.06
CA GLY A 10 19.37 -7.70 1.99
C GLY A 10 20.03 -6.80 3.03
N VAL A 11 20.66 -5.70 2.59
CA VAL A 11 21.28 -4.72 3.48
C VAL A 11 20.24 -4.06 4.40
N SER A 12 19.05 -3.73 3.89
CA SER A 12 18.00 -3.14 4.71
C SER A 12 17.52 -4.08 5.83
N MET A 13 17.44 -5.39 5.56
CA MET A 13 17.12 -6.38 6.57
C MET A 13 18.23 -6.52 7.62
N LEU A 14 19.50 -6.50 7.21
CA LEU A 14 20.64 -6.54 8.13
C LEU A 14 20.70 -5.30 9.04
N LEU A 15 20.30 -4.14 8.53
CA LEU A 15 20.24 -2.89 9.28
C LEU A 15 18.94 -2.70 10.06
N HIS A 16 18.01 -3.65 10.01
CA HIS A 16 16.68 -3.57 10.62
C HIS A 16 15.86 -2.34 10.19
N VAL A 17 16.00 -1.90 8.93
CA VAL A 17 15.22 -0.81 8.34
C VAL A 17 14.24 -1.33 7.29
N THR A 18 13.22 -0.54 6.96
CA THR A 18 12.15 -0.95 6.04
C THR A 18 12.68 -1.12 4.60
N TYR A 19 12.68 -2.36 4.10
CA TYR A 19 13.13 -2.68 2.75
C TYR A 19 12.35 -1.97 1.64
N LEU A 20 11.05 -1.69 1.85
CA LEU A 20 10.24 -0.94 0.89
C LEU A 20 10.70 0.51 0.76
N LEU A 21 10.96 1.17 1.90
CA LEU A 21 11.45 2.55 1.89
C LEU A 21 12.84 2.61 1.27
N ALA A 22 13.71 1.64 1.59
CA ALA A 22 15.03 1.52 0.98
C ALA A 22 14.95 1.36 -0.55
N ALA A 23 14.04 0.50 -1.04
CA ALA A 23 13.80 0.31 -2.47
C ALA A 23 13.26 1.59 -3.14
N MET A 24 12.35 2.32 -2.50
CA MET A 24 11.85 3.61 -3.00
C MET A 24 12.96 4.66 -3.09
N VAL A 25 13.79 4.79 -2.06
CA VAL A 25 14.94 5.71 -2.05
C VAL A 25 15.94 5.32 -3.13
N MET A 26 16.26 4.02 -3.28
CA MET A 26 17.10 3.54 -4.37
C MET A 26 16.52 3.92 -5.74
N GLY A 27 15.23 3.71 -5.97
CA GLY A 27 14.56 4.10 -7.21
C GLY A 27 14.68 5.61 -7.48
N MET A 28 14.46 6.43 -6.46
CA MET A 28 14.61 7.89 -6.53
C MET A 28 16.04 8.29 -6.88
N VAL A 29 17.05 7.70 -6.21
CA VAL A 29 18.46 7.95 -6.49
C VAL A 29 18.81 7.56 -7.94
N VAL A 30 18.36 6.38 -8.39
CA VAL A 30 18.63 5.90 -9.75
C VAL A 30 18.00 6.82 -10.81
N VAL A 31 16.76 7.27 -10.64
CA VAL A 31 16.11 8.18 -11.60
C VAL A 31 16.83 9.52 -11.69
N ASN A 32 17.31 10.05 -10.56
CA ASN A 32 17.91 11.39 -10.53
C ASN A 32 19.41 11.40 -10.91
N LEU A 33 20.17 10.33 -10.62
CA LEU A 33 21.62 10.32 -10.82
C LEU A 33 22.08 9.45 -12.01
N ALA A 34 21.30 8.47 -12.45
CA ALA A 34 21.75 7.56 -13.50
C ALA A 34 21.55 8.17 -14.91
N ARG A 35 22.64 8.25 -15.68
CA ARG A 35 22.60 8.71 -17.08
C ARG A 35 21.74 7.82 -18.01
N HIS A 36 21.53 6.55 -17.65
CA HIS A 36 20.75 5.57 -18.44
C HIS A 36 19.69 4.84 -17.57
N HIS A 37 18.71 5.58 -17.05
CA HIS A 37 17.67 5.04 -16.14
C HIS A 37 16.69 4.05 -16.79
N ARG A 38 16.44 4.11 -18.11
CA ARG A 38 15.41 3.26 -18.77
C ARG A 38 15.69 1.75 -18.74
N ARG A 39 16.95 1.32 -18.86
CA ARG A 39 17.33 -0.11 -18.90
C ARG A 39 17.04 -0.85 -17.58
N PRO A 40 17.35 -0.27 -16.40
CA PRO A 40 16.99 -0.88 -15.12
C PRO A 40 15.50 -1.09 -14.87
N PHE A 41 14.66 -0.12 -15.24
CA PHE A 41 13.21 -0.19 -15.00
C PHE A 41 12.51 -1.23 -15.89
N HIS A 42 12.86 -1.32 -17.18
CA HIS A 42 12.29 -2.34 -18.07
C HIS A 42 12.58 -3.78 -17.63
N ALA A 43 13.74 -4.04 -17.01
CA ALA A 43 14.05 -5.36 -16.48
C ALA A 43 13.17 -5.75 -15.28
N ILE A 44 12.63 -4.76 -14.55
CA ILE A 44 11.79 -4.96 -13.36
C ILE A 44 10.31 -5.04 -13.75
N GLU A 45 9.87 -4.24 -14.72
CA GLU A 45 8.50 -4.23 -15.27
C GLU A 45 8.03 -5.62 -15.73
N GLY A 46 8.95 -6.46 -16.23
CA GLY A 46 8.64 -7.83 -16.64
C GLY A 46 8.19 -8.76 -15.49
N ILE A 47 8.66 -8.51 -14.26
CA ILE A 47 8.32 -9.31 -13.07
C ILE A 47 7.12 -8.71 -12.32
N GLU A 48 6.88 -7.40 -12.49
CA GLU A 48 5.78 -6.70 -11.82
C GLU A 48 4.41 -7.30 -12.15
N ARG A 49 4.11 -7.55 -13.43
CA ARG A 49 2.77 -8.04 -13.82
C ARG A 49 2.46 -9.43 -13.26
N PRO A 50 3.34 -10.44 -13.38
CA PRO A 50 3.13 -11.73 -12.70
C PRO A 50 3.02 -11.60 -11.18
N ALA A 51 3.81 -10.72 -10.56
CA ALA A 51 3.75 -10.50 -9.12
C ALA A 51 2.40 -9.91 -8.69
N MET A 52 1.85 -8.95 -9.44
CA MET A 52 0.52 -8.39 -9.18
C MET A 52 -0.58 -9.44 -9.31
N VAL A 53 -0.54 -10.28 -10.36
CA VAL A 53 -1.52 -11.37 -10.54
C VAL A 53 -1.44 -12.35 -9.36
N LEU A 54 -0.24 -12.79 -8.99
CA LEU A 54 -0.05 -13.70 -7.85
C LEU A 54 -0.53 -13.07 -6.54
N PHE A 55 -0.25 -11.79 -6.32
CA PHE A 55 -0.70 -11.05 -5.15
C PHE A 55 -2.23 -11.01 -5.06
N PHE A 56 -2.93 -10.63 -6.12
CA PHE A 56 -4.39 -10.58 -6.11
C PHE A 56 -5.04 -11.96 -5.97
N VAL A 57 -4.45 -13.00 -6.57
CA VAL A 57 -4.92 -14.39 -6.41
C VAL A 57 -4.74 -14.86 -4.96
N LEU A 58 -3.58 -14.61 -4.34
CA LEU A 58 -3.31 -14.96 -2.95
C LEU A 58 -4.18 -14.16 -1.99
N ALA A 59 -4.40 -12.87 -2.24
CA ALA A 59 -5.31 -12.03 -1.47
C ALA A 59 -6.75 -12.57 -1.52
N GLY A 60 -7.22 -12.94 -2.72
CA GLY A 60 -8.51 -13.59 -2.91
C GLY A 60 -8.61 -14.95 -2.21
N ALA A 61 -7.57 -15.80 -2.32
CA ALA A 61 -7.52 -17.11 -1.65
C ALA A 61 -7.45 -17.01 -0.13
N SER A 62 -6.86 -15.92 0.39
CA SER A 62 -6.76 -15.64 1.83
C SER A 62 -8.02 -15.01 2.40
N LEU A 63 -9.00 -14.64 1.56
CA LEU A 63 -10.26 -14.05 2.00
C LEU A 63 -11.11 -15.11 2.73
N GLN A 64 -11.15 -15.00 4.05
CA GLN A 64 -12.00 -15.83 4.89
C GLN A 64 -13.21 -15.00 5.35
N PHE A 65 -14.37 -15.18 4.72
CA PHE A 65 -15.62 -14.52 5.13
C PHE A 65 -15.97 -14.79 6.60
N ALA A 66 -15.65 -15.98 7.10
CA ALA A 66 -15.80 -16.33 8.51
C ALA A 66 -14.85 -15.55 9.44
N ALA A 67 -13.67 -15.12 8.96
CA ALA A 67 -12.81 -14.21 9.71
C ALA A 67 -13.42 -12.81 9.77
N LEU A 68 -14.02 -12.32 8.66
CA LEU A 68 -14.78 -11.06 8.63
C LEU A 68 -15.98 -11.05 9.59
N ALA A 69 -16.73 -12.14 9.67
CA ALA A 69 -17.86 -12.26 10.59
C ALA A 69 -17.39 -12.30 12.07
N ARG A 70 -16.22 -12.86 12.35
CA ARG A 70 -15.67 -13.00 13.71
C ARG A 70 -15.05 -11.73 14.29
N ILE A 71 -14.68 -10.75 13.46
CA ILE A 71 -14.07 -9.52 13.98
C ILE A 71 -15.07 -8.67 14.79
N GLY A 72 -16.37 -8.91 14.60
CA GLY A 72 -17.44 -8.26 15.32
C GLY A 72 -17.32 -6.73 15.29
N TRP A 73 -17.61 -6.10 16.42
CA TRP A 73 -17.56 -4.64 16.57
C TRP A 73 -16.14 -4.07 16.53
N ILE A 74 -15.12 -4.82 16.95
CA ILE A 74 -13.72 -4.35 16.97
C ILE A 74 -13.21 -4.14 15.54
N GLY A 75 -13.50 -5.08 14.63
CA GLY A 75 -13.14 -4.93 13.22
C GLY A 75 -13.84 -3.76 12.55
N ALA A 76 -15.14 -3.61 12.81
CA ALA A 76 -15.92 -2.49 12.30
C ALA A 76 -15.35 -1.14 12.79
N ALA A 77 -15.07 -1.03 14.09
CA ALA A 77 -14.45 0.14 14.68
C ALA A 77 -13.08 0.43 14.03
N TYR A 78 -12.21 -0.57 13.90
CA TYR A 78 -10.91 -0.43 13.25
C TYR A 78 -11.03 0.11 11.81
N VAL A 79 -11.94 -0.46 11.01
CA VAL A 79 -12.18 -0.01 9.62
C VAL A 79 -12.66 1.44 9.60
N VAL A 80 -13.62 1.82 10.44
CA VAL A 80 -14.14 3.20 10.51
C VAL A 80 -13.05 4.18 10.92
N PHE A 81 -12.33 3.91 12.02
CA PHE A 81 -11.25 4.77 12.49
C PHE A 81 -10.15 4.91 11.44
N ARG A 82 -9.84 3.83 10.72
CA ARG A 82 -8.87 3.87 9.63
C ARG A 82 -9.34 4.74 8.47
N ILE A 83 -10.59 4.59 8.03
CA ILE A 83 -11.16 5.42 6.96
C ILE A 83 -11.09 6.89 7.35
N VAL A 84 -11.60 7.23 8.52
CA VAL A 84 -11.57 8.62 9.03
C VAL A 84 -10.14 9.13 9.14
N GLY A 85 -9.22 8.36 9.73
CA GLY A 85 -7.83 8.75 9.90
C GLY A 85 -7.11 9.00 8.56
N ARG A 86 -7.39 8.20 7.53
CA ARG A 86 -6.84 8.41 6.18
C ARG A 86 -7.46 9.60 5.47
N LEU A 87 -8.78 9.81 5.60
CA LEU A 87 -9.45 10.99 5.03
C LEU A 87 -8.92 12.29 5.64
N VAL A 88 -8.91 12.37 6.97
CA VAL A 88 -8.44 13.54 7.71
C VAL A 88 -6.93 13.73 7.50
N GLY A 89 -6.13 12.67 7.67
CA GLY A 89 -4.68 12.73 7.50
C GLY A 89 -4.26 13.06 6.08
N GLY A 90 -4.93 12.49 5.08
CA GLY A 90 -4.69 12.79 3.66
C GLY A 90 -5.04 14.23 3.31
N TYR A 91 -6.20 14.73 3.76
CA TYR A 91 -6.61 16.12 3.56
C TYR A 91 -5.63 17.09 4.24
N ALA A 92 -5.33 16.86 5.52
CA ALA A 92 -4.40 17.69 6.29
C ALA A 92 -3.00 17.70 5.65
N GLY A 93 -2.44 16.53 5.33
CA GLY A 93 -1.12 16.43 4.71
C GLY A 93 -1.05 17.10 3.33
N ALA A 94 -2.07 16.95 2.50
CA ALA A 94 -2.16 17.62 1.21
C ALA A 94 -2.31 19.15 1.37
N ARG A 95 -3.05 19.61 2.37
CA ARG A 95 -3.19 21.04 2.65
C ARG A 95 -1.89 21.65 3.15
N LEU A 96 -1.21 20.98 4.08
CA LEU A 96 0.08 21.43 4.64
C LEU A 96 1.19 21.49 3.57
N SER A 97 1.14 20.62 2.57
CA SER A 97 2.08 20.63 1.44
C SER A 97 1.76 21.64 0.34
N GLY A 98 0.66 22.41 0.47
CA GLY A 98 0.25 23.37 -0.55
C GLY A 98 -0.29 22.74 -1.84
N ALA A 99 -0.76 21.48 -1.78
CA ALA A 99 -1.29 20.78 -2.94
C ALA A 99 -2.53 21.48 -3.54
N PRO A 100 -2.84 21.29 -4.84
CA PRO A 100 -4.06 21.83 -5.44
C PRO A 100 -5.34 21.38 -4.71
N PRO A 101 -6.42 22.18 -4.69
CA PRO A 101 -7.66 21.83 -3.99
C PRO A 101 -8.32 20.53 -4.44
N ALA A 102 -8.12 20.11 -5.69
CA ALA A 102 -8.58 18.80 -6.16
C ALA A 102 -7.82 17.68 -5.43
N LEU A 103 -6.49 17.75 -5.41
CA LEU A 103 -5.64 16.77 -4.74
C LEU A 103 -5.90 16.73 -3.23
N GLN A 104 -6.09 17.89 -2.58
CA GLN A 104 -6.43 17.95 -1.15
C GLN A 104 -7.68 17.13 -0.80
N ARG A 105 -8.74 17.24 -1.61
CA ARG A 105 -10.03 16.55 -1.38
C ARG A 105 -9.95 15.04 -1.60
N TRP A 106 -9.12 14.60 -2.54
CA TRP A 106 -9.08 13.20 -2.98
C TRP A 106 -7.91 12.40 -2.42
N MET A 107 -6.89 13.04 -1.84
CA MET A 107 -5.70 12.38 -1.29
C MET A 107 -6.05 11.30 -0.27
N GLY A 108 -6.99 11.58 0.65
CA GLY A 108 -7.38 10.60 1.67
C GLY A 108 -7.95 9.29 1.09
N LEU A 109 -8.68 9.39 -0.02
CA LEU A 109 -9.21 8.23 -0.75
C LEU A 109 -8.11 7.52 -1.56
N ALA A 110 -7.17 8.27 -2.14
CA ALA A 110 -6.00 7.69 -2.83
C ALA A 110 -5.06 6.93 -1.87
N LEU A 111 -5.11 7.24 -0.56
CA LEU A 111 -4.34 6.56 0.50
C LEU A 111 -5.09 5.40 1.17
N MET A 112 -6.28 5.04 0.68
CA MET A 112 -7.04 3.89 1.18
C MET A 112 -6.35 2.53 1.00
N PRO A 113 -5.67 2.24 -0.14
CA PRO A 113 -5.02 0.96 -0.33
C PRO A 113 -4.10 0.59 0.83
N GLN A 114 -4.24 -0.63 1.31
CA GLN A 114 -3.40 -1.23 2.33
C GLN A 114 -2.62 -2.36 1.67
N ALA A 115 -1.30 -2.41 1.88
CA ALA A 115 -0.45 -3.46 1.33
C ALA A 115 0.14 -4.35 2.43
N GLY A 116 0.97 -5.32 2.04
CA GLY A 116 1.59 -6.32 2.92
C GLY A 116 2.38 -5.78 4.10
N VAL A 117 2.76 -4.50 4.11
CA VAL A 117 3.37 -3.84 5.29
C VAL A 117 2.48 -3.96 6.52
N ALA A 118 1.16 -3.79 6.36
CA ALA A 118 0.25 -3.86 7.49
C ALA A 118 0.23 -5.27 8.10
N LEU A 119 0.28 -6.32 7.27
CA LEU A 119 0.39 -7.70 7.73
C LEU A 119 1.71 -7.95 8.45
N GLY A 120 2.82 -7.46 7.90
CA GLY A 120 4.14 -7.54 8.54
C GLY A 120 4.16 -6.85 9.93
N MET A 121 3.59 -5.66 10.03
CA MET A 121 3.47 -4.95 11.31
C MET A 121 2.54 -5.67 12.29
N ALA A 122 1.47 -6.30 11.81
CA ALA A 122 0.58 -7.09 12.65
C ALA A 122 1.26 -8.36 13.18
N LEU A 123 2.13 -9.01 12.39
CA LEU A 123 2.94 -10.14 12.84
C LEU A 123 3.87 -9.70 13.98
N VAL A 124 4.65 -8.64 13.78
CA VAL A 124 5.54 -8.07 14.81
C VAL A 124 4.75 -7.69 16.07
N ALA A 125 3.61 -7.03 15.93
CA ALA A 125 2.75 -6.67 17.06
C ALA A 125 2.22 -7.92 17.79
N SER A 126 1.84 -8.97 17.05
CA SER A 126 1.33 -10.22 17.62
C SER A 126 2.40 -11.05 18.33
N GLU A 127 3.66 -10.94 17.92
CA GLU A 127 4.80 -11.54 18.62
C GLU A 127 5.11 -10.78 19.90
N ARG A 128 4.98 -9.44 19.87
CA ARG A 128 5.19 -8.59 21.03
C ARG A 128 4.06 -8.70 22.05
N PHE A 129 2.82 -8.93 21.61
CA PHE A 129 1.62 -9.04 22.43
C PHE A 129 0.87 -10.35 22.13
N PRO A 130 1.36 -11.51 22.63
CA PRO A 130 0.79 -12.82 22.32
C PRO A 130 -0.69 -12.95 22.72
N ASP A 131 -1.10 -12.33 23.81
CA ASP A 131 -2.49 -12.38 24.30
C ASP A 131 -3.47 -11.70 23.33
N LEU A 132 -2.99 -10.71 22.56
CA LEU A 132 -3.78 -9.97 21.58
C LEU A 132 -3.66 -10.54 20.17
N ARG A 133 -2.78 -11.52 19.93
CA ARG A 133 -2.64 -12.23 18.66
C ARG A 133 -3.96 -12.71 18.05
N PRO A 134 -4.89 -13.37 18.78
CA PRO A 134 -6.17 -13.83 18.22
C PRO A 134 -7.09 -12.67 17.79
N THR A 135 -6.76 -11.43 18.13
CA THR A 135 -7.50 -10.22 17.71
C THR A 135 -6.73 -9.46 16.62
N ILE A 136 -5.45 -9.16 16.83
CA ILE A 136 -4.63 -8.33 15.93
C ILE A 136 -4.54 -8.94 14.53
N LEU A 137 -4.22 -10.24 14.43
CA LEU A 137 -4.04 -10.90 13.14
C LEU A 137 -5.35 -10.97 12.35
N PRO A 138 -6.47 -11.47 12.90
CA PRO A 138 -7.73 -11.50 12.15
C PRO A 138 -8.26 -10.12 11.74
N VAL A 139 -8.20 -9.13 12.65
CA VAL A 139 -8.61 -7.74 12.33
C VAL A 139 -7.79 -7.19 11.18
N THR A 140 -6.46 -7.33 11.25
CA THR A 140 -5.57 -6.76 10.24
C THR A 140 -5.70 -7.48 8.91
N ILE A 141 -5.77 -8.82 8.90
CA ILE A 141 -5.94 -9.61 7.67
C ILE A 141 -7.25 -9.22 7.00
N ALA A 142 -8.36 -9.24 7.72
CA ALA A 142 -9.66 -8.95 7.14
C ALA A 142 -9.76 -7.51 6.61
N ALA A 143 -9.24 -6.53 7.36
CA ALA A 143 -9.18 -5.15 6.87
C ALA A 143 -8.24 -5.01 5.67
N THR A 144 -7.10 -5.71 5.65
CA THR A 144 -6.17 -5.72 4.50
C THR A 144 -6.91 -6.17 3.25
N VAL A 145 -7.61 -7.31 3.31
CA VAL A 145 -8.35 -7.81 2.15
C VAL A 145 -9.46 -6.84 1.73
N LEU A 146 -10.20 -6.24 2.67
CA LEU A 146 -11.22 -5.24 2.36
C LEU A 146 -10.63 -4.04 1.60
N PHE A 147 -9.49 -3.50 2.05
CA PHE A 147 -8.83 -2.35 1.44
C PHE A 147 -8.01 -2.69 0.20
N GLU A 148 -7.59 -3.94 0.01
CA GLU A 148 -6.96 -4.41 -1.24
C GLU A 148 -7.99 -4.58 -2.35
N LEU A 149 -9.21 -5.06 -2.03
CA LEU A 149 -10.29 -5.20 -3.00
C LEU A 149 -10.89 -3.83 -3.39
N SER A 150 -11.12 -2.96 -2.40
CA SER A 150 -11.69 -1.62 -2.65
C SER A 150 -10.66 -0.58 -3.06
N GLY A 151 -9.39 -0.75 -2.66
CA GLY A 151 -8.31 0.23 -2.85
C GLY A 151 -8.10 0.67 -4.29
N PRO A 152 -7.95 -0.23 -5.27
CA PRO A 152 -7.79 0.14 -6.69
C PRO A 152 -8.96 0.97 -7.23
N LEU A 153 -10.19 0.63 -6.84
CA LEU A 153 -11.39 1.36 -7.25
C LEU A 153 -11.40 2.78 -6.65
N LEU A 154 -11.14 2.90 -5.35
CA LEU A 154 -11.10 4.19 -4.64
C LEU A 154 -9.97 5.07 -5.14
N THR A 155 -8.79 4.50 -5.40
CA THR A 155 -7.63 5.22 -5.94
C THR A 155 -7.91 5.71 -7.36
N ARG A 156 -8.48 4.86 -8.22
CA ARG A 156 -8.89 5.26 -9.56
C ARG A 156 -9.90 6.40 -9.53
N LEU A 157 -10.92 6.31 -8.66
CA LEU A 157 -11.91 7.37 -8.48
C LEU A 157 -11.26 8.68 -8.06
N ALA A 158 -10.33 8.62 -7.10
CA ALA A 158 -9.58 9.76 -6.60
C ALA A 158 -8.73 10.40 -7.70
N LEU A 159 -8.00 9.61 -8.49
CA LEU A 159 -7.17 10.11 -9.59
C LEU A 159 -8.01 10.77 -10.70
N VAL A 160 -9.16 10.19 -11.07
CA VAL A 160 -10.06 10.76 -12.07
C VAL A 160 -10.59 12.12 -11.60
N HIS A 161 -11.05 12.23 -10.36
CA HIS A 161 -11.60 13.48 -9.84
C HIS A 161 -10.53 14.51 -9.46
N ALA A 162 -9.30 14.08 -9.22
CA ALA A 162 -8.16 14.97 -9.06
C ALA A 162 -7.68 15.55 -10.41
N GLY A 163 -8.12 14.99 -11.54
CA GLY A 163 -7.67 15.38 -12.88
C GLY A 163 -6.31 14.79 -13.28
N GLU A 164 -5.83 13.78 -12.55
CA GLU A 164 -4.52 13.13 -12.75
C GLU A 164 -4.57 11.98 -13.76
N VAL A 165 -5.77 11.56 -14.16
CA VAL A 165 -5.96 10.63 -15.27
C VAL A 165 -6.02 11.45 -16.56
N ALA A 166 -5.04 11.28 -17.43
CA ALA A 166 -5.15 11.74 -18.81
C ALA A 166 -6.39 11.07 -19.40
N THR A 167 -7.45 11.84 -19.63
CA THR A 167 -8.59 11.39 -20.42
C THR A 167 -7.99 10.90 -21.73
N GLU A 168 -8.12 9.60 -22.04
CA GLU A 168 -7.90 9.11 -23.39
C GLU A 168 -8.81 9.93 -24.30
N ARG A 169 -8.27 11.03 -24.86
CA ARG A 169 -8.85 11.67 -26.02
C ARG A 169 -8.78 10.60 -27.08
N ARG A 170 -9.89 9.88 -27.27
CA ARG A 170 -10.29 9.25 -28.53
C ARG A 170 -9.75 10.12 -29.66
N ARG A 171 -8.68 9.66 -30.29
CA ARG A 171 -8.25 10.06 -31.62
C ARG A 171 -8.29 8.82 -32.47
#